data_AF-A0A7K2P8D3-F1
#
_entry.id   AF-A0A7K2P8D3-F1
#
_cell.length_a   1.000
_cell.length_b   1.000
_cell.length_c   1.000
_cell.angle_alpha   90.00
_cell.angle_beta   90.00
_cell.angle_gamma   90.00
#
_symmetry.space_group_name_H-M   'P 1'
#
loop_
_entity.id
_entity.type
_entity.pdbx_description
1 polymer ?
#
loop_
_entity_poly.entity_id
_entity_poly.type
_entity_poly.pdbx_seq_one_letter_code
_entity_poly.pdbx_strand_id
1 'polypeptide(L)'
;NAAGPAVQALTLTTGALVGSAVVVENVFDYPGIGRELQLAVAARDVPMVQGIATALVAVMLAVLLLGDVCARLLGAREGHGR
;
A
#
# COMPACT_ATOMS: atom_id res chain seq x y z
N ASN A 1 -12.56 -21.43 -7.77
CA ASN A 1 -11.25 -21.89 -8.35
C ASN A 1 -10.45 -20.83 -9.14
N ALA A 2 -10.91 -19.59 -9.29
CA ALA A 2 -10.07 -18.49 -9.81
C ALA A 2 -10.13 -17.21 -8.97
N ALA A 3 -11.06 -17.13 -8.02
CA ALA A 3 -11.30 -15.94 -7.21
C ALA A 3 -10.11 -15.60 -6.28
N GLY A 4 -9.49 -16.61 -5.64
CA GLY A 4 -8.35 -16.41 -4.73
C GLY A 4 -7.15 -15.73 -5.42
N PRO A 5 -6.60 -16.31 -6.50
CA PRO A 5 -5.49 -15.70 -7.24
C PRO A 5 -5.83 -14.33 -7.84
N ALA A 6 -7.06 -14.11 -8.31
CA ALA A 6 -7.51 -12.83 -8.84
C ALA A 6 -7.50 -11.72 -7.77
N VAL A 7 -7.94 -12.03 -6.55
CA VAL A 7 -7.93 -11.08 -5.42
C VAL A 7 -6.50 -10.73 -5.00
N GLN A 8 -5.60 -11.72 -4.98
CA GLN A 8 -4.18 -11.44 -4.70
C GLN A 8 -3.54 -10.56 -5.77
N ALA A 9 -3.81 -10.81 -7.05
CA ALA A 9 -3.33 -9.95 -8.13
C ALA A 9 -3.82 -8.51 -7.97
N LEU A 10 -5.12 -8.31 -7.68
CA LEU A 10 -5.70 -6.99 -7.45
C LEU A 10 -5.08 -6.28 -6.23
N THR A 11 -4.81 -7.03 -5.17
CA THR A 11 -4.19 -6.50 -3.94
C THR A 11 -2.78 -5.98 -4.24
N LEU A 12 -1.98 -6.74 -4.99
CA LEU A 12 -0.63 -6.34 -5.37
C LEU A 12 -0.64 -5.09 -6.27
N THR A 13 -1.55 -5.03 -7.25
CA THR A 13 -1.71 -3.84 -8.09
C THR A 13 -2.13 -2.62 -7.25
N THR A 14 -3.04 -2.80 -6.29
CA THR A 14 -3.47 -1.72 -5.38
C THR A 14 -2.31 -1.22 -4.52
N GLY A 15 -1.48 -2.13 -3.99
CA GLY A 15 -0.27 -1.76 -3.26
C GLY A 15 0.70 -0.96 -4.13
N ALA A 16 0.89 -1.38 -5.38
CA ALA A 16 1.73 -0.66 -6.33
C ALA A 16 1.21 0.76 -6.64
N LEU A 17 -0.11 0.97 -6.70
CA LEU A 17 -0.71 2.29 -6.93
C LEU A 17 -0.37 3.29 -5.82
N VAL A 18 -0.34 2.86 -4.56
CA VAL A 18 0.05 3.73 -3.44
C VAL A 18 1.52 4.17 -3.57
N GLY A 19 2.42 3.27 -3.97
CA GLY A 19 3.82 3.64 -4.26
C GLY A 19 3.94 4.61 -5.44
N SER A 20 3.09 4.43 -6.46
CA SER A 20 3.01 5.30 -7.64
C SER A 20 2.48 6.70 -7.30
N ALA A 21 1.61 6.82 -6.29
CA ALA A 21 1.03 8.08 -5.88
C ALA A 21 2.08 9.10 -5.41
N VAL A 22 3.16 8.64 -4.77
CA VAL A 22 4.30 9.50 -4.36
C VAL A 22 4.98 10.13 -5.58
N VAL A 23 5.09 9.39 -6.69
CA VAL A 23 5.64 9.93 -7.94
C VAL A 23 4.71 10.98 -8.53
N VAL A 24 3.39 10.75 -8.48
CA VAL A 24 2.38 11.72 -8.95
C VAL A 24 2.43 13.00 -8.13
N GLU A 25 2.56 12.92 -6.80
CA GLU A 25 2.71 14.08 -5.92
C GLU A 25 3.90 14.96 -6.36
N ASN A 26 5.05 14.34 -6.62
CA ASN A 26 6.25 15.04 -7.06
C ASN A 26 6.11 15.67 -8.46
N VAL A 27 5.48 14.98 -9.41
CA VAL A 27 5.36 15.47 -10.80
C VAL A 27 4.42 16.68 -10.89
N PHE A 28 3.36 16.69 -10.10
CA PHE A 28 2.35 17.76 -10.12
C PHE A 28 2.56 18.84 -9.03
N ASP A 29 3.68 18.78 -8.30
CA ASP A 29 3.98 19.65 -7.14
C ASP A 29 2.83 19.72 -6.12
N TYR A 30 2.13 18.60 -5.94
CA TYR A 30 1.01 18.51 -5.01
C TYR A 30 1.54 18.37 -3.58
N PRO A 31 1.03 19.14 -2.60
CA PRO A 31 1.49 19.05 -1.22
C PRO A 31 1.08 17.71 -0.60
N GLY A 32 2.02 16.76 -0.60
CA GLY A 32 1.83 15.39 -0.11
C GLY A 32 3.00 14.87 0.72
N ILE A 33 2.95 13.58 1.05
CA ILE A 33 3.91 12.91 1.93
C ILE A 33 5.30 12.85 1.26
N GLY A 34 5.35 12.76 -0.08
CA GLY A 34 6.61 12.76 -0.84
C GLY A 34 7.40 14.06 -0.70
N ARG A 35 6.72 15.20 -0.59
CA ARG A 35 7.35 16.51 -0.37
C ARG A 35 7.91 16.65 1.04
N GLU A 36 7.14 16.24 2.04
CA GLU A 36 7.59 16.24 3.45
C GLU A 36 8.80 15.33 3.67
N LEU A 37 8.83 14.18 2.98
CA LEU A 37 9.98 13.29 2.98
C LEU A 37 11.24 13.98 2.42
N GLN A 38 11.12 14.69 1.30
CA GLN A 38 12.24 15.42 0.70
C GLN A 38 12.75 16.53 1.61
N LEU A 39 11.86 17.28 2.25
CA LEU A 39 12.22 18.32 3.21
C LEU A 39 12.95 17.73 4.43
N ALA A 40 12.45 16.62 4.97
CA ALA A 40 13.09 15.91 6.09
C ALA A 40 14.48 15.38 5.71
N VAL A 41 14.65 14.83 4.51
CA VAL A 41 15.96 14.39 3.98
C VAL A 41 16.92 15.58 3.84
N ALA A 42 16.45 16.70 3.27
CA ALA A 42 17.26 17.91 3.11
C ALA A 42 17.69 18.50 4.46
N ALA A 43 16.80 18.47 5.46
CA ALA A 43 17.08 18.89 6.83
C ALA A 43 17.90 17.87 7.64
N ARG A 44 18.20 16.68 7.08
CA ARG A 44 18.81 15.54 7.78
C ARG A 44 18.05 15.12 9.05
N ASP A 45 16.73 15.30 9.04
CA ASP A 45 15.85 14.87 10.12
C ASP A 45 15.54 13.38 9.99
N VAL A 46 16.46 12.56 10.50
CA VAL A 46 16.35 11.09 10.46
C VAL A 46 15.08 10.57 11.16
N PRO A 47 14.68 11.09 12.35
CA PRO A 47 13.40 10.71 12.96
C PRO A 47 12.19 10.92 12.06
N MET A 48 12.11 12.05 11.35
CA MET A 48 10.98 12.34 10.48
C MET A 48 10.96 11.45 9.24
N VAL A 49 12.11 11.24 8.59
CA VAL A 49 12.24 10.29 7.47
C VAL A 49 11.77 8.89 7.88
N GLN A 50 12.21 8.43 9.06
CA GLN A 50 11.83 7.13 9.60
C GLN A 50 10.34 7.04 9.91
N GLY A 51 9.75 8.11 10.46
CA GLY A 51 8.30 8.19 10.71
C GLY A 51 7.49 8.05 9.43
N ILE A 52 7.87 8.78 8.38
CA ILE A 52 7.21 8.70 7.07
C ILE A 52 7.37 7.31 6.45
N ALA A 53 8.58 6.73 6.49
CA ALA A 53 8.83 5.40 5.96
C ALA A 53 8.01 4.33 6.68
N THR A 54 7.92 4.41 8.02
CA THR A 54 7.14 3.46 8.82
C THR A 54 5.65 3.57 8.53
N ALA A 55 5.13 4.79 8.36
CA ALA A 55 3.73 5.01 7.96
C ALA A 55 3.42 4.40 6.59
N LEU A 56 4.30 4.59 5.59
CA LEU A 56 4.14 3.99 4.26
C LEU A 56 4.15 2.46 4.32
N VAL A 57 5.07 1.89 5.09
CA VAL A 57 5.12 0.42 5.31
C VAL A 57 3.85 -0.07 6.01
N ALA A 58 3.35 0.64 7.02
CA ALA A 58 2.13 0.28 7.72
C ALA A 58 0.91 0.28 6.78
N VAL A 59 0.81 1.27 5.88
CA VAL A 59 -0.25 1.33 4.86
C VAL A 59 -0.13 0.15 3.88
N MET A 60 1.08 -0.13 3.39
CA MET A 60 1.32 -1.31 2.53
C MET A 60 0.90 -2.61 3.19
N LEU A 61 1.30 -2.81 4.45
CA LEU A 61 0.94 -3.99 5.22
C LEU A 61 -0.58 -4.07 5.42
N ALA A 62 -1.25 -2.95 5.68
CA ALA A 62 -2.71 -2.93 5.81
C ALA A 62 -3.40 -3.35 4.50
N VAL A 63 -2.94 -2.87 3.34
CA VAL A 63 -3.49 -3.28 2.03
C VAL A 63 -3.29 -4.76 1.78
N LEU A 64 -2.08 -5.27 2.05
CA LEU A 64 -1.77 -6.69 1.90
C LEU A 64 -2.63 -7.57 2.82
N LEU A 65 -2.75 -7.17 4.09
CA LEU A 65 -3.57 -7.87 5.08
C LEU A 65 -5.05 -7.90 4.68
N LEU A 66 -5.58 -6.78 4.20
CA LEU A 66 -6.95 -6.70 3.67
C LEU A 66 -7.14 -7.63 2.47
N GLY A 67 -6.17 -7.70 1.57
CA GLY A 67 -6.18 -8.64 0.44
C GLY A 67 -6.22 -10.10 0.88
N ASP A 68 -5.40 -10.47 1.86
CA ASP A 68 -5.38 -11.82 2.43
C ASP A 68 -6.70 -12.18 3.11
N VAL A 69 -7.29 -11.24 3.86
CA VAL A 69 -8.62 -11.42 4.49
C VAL A 69 -9.69 -11.61 3.42
N CYS A 70 -9.71 -10.77 2.39
CA CYS A 70 -10.64 -10.89 1.27
C CYS A 70 -10.50 -12.24 0.55
N ALA A 71 -9.27 -12.66 0.25
CA ALA A 71 -9.00 -13.93 -0.41
C ALA A 71 -9.48 -15.12 0.45
N ARG A 72 -9.25 -15.09 1.76
CA ARG A 72 -9.74 -16.11 2.71
C ARG A 72 -11.26 -16.17 2.78
N LEU A 73 -11.93 -15.03 2.86
CA LEU A 73 -13.39 -14.97 2.93
C LEU A 73 -14.03 -15.53 1.65
N LEU A 74 -13.51 -15.15 0.47
CA LEU A 74 -13.98 -15.70 -0.82
C LEU A 74 -13.71 -17.20 -0.94
N GLY A 75 -12.53 -17.68 -0.54
CA GLY A 75 -12.22 -19.11 -0.53
C GLY A 75 -13.10 -19.91 0.43
N ALA A 76 -13.41 -19.37 1.62
CA ALA A 76 -14.31 -20.00 2.58
C ALA A 76 -15.74 -20.15 2.03
N ARG A 77 -16.23 -19.18 1.23
CA ARG A 77 -17.55 -19.28 0.57
C ARG A 77 -17.59 -20.34 -0.52
N GLU A 78 -16.52 -20.51 -1.29
CA GLU A 78 -16.43 -21.57 -2.31
C GLU A 78 -16.44 -22.98 -1.68
N GLY A 79 -15.92 -23.13 -0.45
CA GLY A 79 -15.87 -24.40 0.27
C GLY A 79 -17.19 -24.88 0.90
N HIS A 80 -18.14 -23.97 1.19
CA HIS A 80 -19.42 -24.32 1.83
C HIS A 80 -20.52 -24.76 0.85
N GLY A 81 -20.24 -24.75 -0.47
CA GLY A 81 -21.18 -25.17 -1.51
C GLY A 81 -20.96 -26.58 -2.04
N ARG A 82 -20.14 -27.41 -1.37
CA ARG A 82 -19.85 -28.81 -1.75
C ARG A 82 -20.19 -29.76 -0.62
#